data_AF-A0A160P893-F1
#
_entry.id   AF-A0A160P893-F1
#
_cell.length_a   1.000
_cell.length_b   1.000
_cell.length_c   1.000
_cell.angle_alpha   90.00
_cell.angle_beta   90.00
_cell.angle_gamma   90.00
#
_symmetry.space_group_name_H-M   'P 1'
#
loop_
_entity.id
_entity.type
_entity.pdbx_description
1 polymer ?
#
loop_
_entity_poly.entity_id
_entity_poly.type
_entity_poly.pdbx_seq_one_letter_code
_entity_poly.pdbx_strand_id
1 'polypeptide(L)'
;MSRIEQSYLRRIGALPDEARRLLLVAAAEPVGDVPLLLRAAERLGIRADATVAAEAAGLIEFGPRVRFRHPLVRSAAYRAADPAVRREVHRALAEATDPEAGPDRRVWHRAHAAVAPDEALAGELERSAGRAEARGGLAAAAAFLRRATELTPDATVRGARAAAAAQAMFEAGAPNPALALLAAAELGPLDEALRARLARLRARIVFARRRDGEALPLLLDAAGRLTRVGDGEARAAYLDAIGAAVFAGRMYDIPIREIAEAARSAPCAPSPPRPADLLLHGLATWFTEGCTEGAPLVKPALLEFRRAAGTSTSCAGCG
;
A
#
# COMPACT_ATOMS: atom_id res chain seq x y z
N MET A 1 21.77 -9.02 -8.11
CA MET A 1 21.03 -9.77 -9.15
C MET A 1 21.44 -11.23 -9.07
N SER A 2 20.49 -12.18 -9.00
CA SER A 2 20.82 -13.59 -8.76
C SER A 2 21.24 -14.34 -10.04
N ARG A 3 21.98 -15.46 -9.92
CA ARG A 3 22.40 -16.31 -11.06
C ARG A 3 21.20 -16.83 -11.87
N ILE A 4 20.07 -17.05 -11.21
CA ILE A 4 18.81 -17.49 -11.83
C ILE A 4 18.20 -16.36 -12.68
N GLU A 5 18.19 -15.13 -12.16
CA GLU A 5 17.67 -13.95 -12.89
C GLU A 5 18.48 -13.66 -14.16
N GLN A 6 19.82 -13.77 -14.09
CA GLN A 6 20.69 -13.64 -15.27
C GLN A 6 20.43 -14.74 -16.32
N SER A 7 20.11 -15.97 -15.88
CA SER A 7 19.75 -17.06 -16.80
C SER A 7 18.48 -16.75 -17.58
N TYR A 8 17.44 -16.23 -16.91
CA TYR A 8 16.20 -15.82 -17.58
C TYR A 8 16.40 -14.65 -18.53
N LEU A 9 17.20 -13.64 -18.14
CA LEU A 9 17.50 -12.51 -19.02
C LEU A 9 18.18 -12.96 -20.32
N ARG A 10 19.13 -13.91 -20.26
CA ARG A 10 19.76 -14.48 -21.47
C ARG A 10 18.76 -15.22 -22.35
N ARG A 11 17.89 -16.05 -21.75
CA ARG A 11 16.85 -16.78 -22.49
C ARG A 11 15.86 -15.84 -23.17
N ILE A 12 15.43 -14.79 -22.47
CA ILE A 12 14.55 -13.76 -23.02
C ILE A 12 15.26 -13.02 -24.16
N GLY A 13 16.53 -12.64 -23.97
CA GLY A 13 17.32 -11.93 -24.98
C GLY A 13 17.57 -12.72 -26.27
N ALA A 14 17.55 -14.05 -26.21
CA ALA A 14 17.72 -14.94 -27.36
C ALA A 14 16.44 -15.12 -28.20
N LEU A 15 15.29 -14.64 -27.74
CA LEU A 15 14.02 -14.76 -28.48
C LEU A 15 13.93 -13.75 -29.62
N PRO A 16 13.14 -14.05 -30.67
CA PRO A 16 12.72 -13.05 -31.65
C PRO A 16 12.04 -11.86 -30.99
N ASP A 17 12.17 -10.68 -31.61
CA ASP A 17 11.66 -9.41 -31.09
C ASP A 17 10.16 -9.45 -30.75
N GLU A 18 9.36 -10.05 -31.63
CA GLU A 18 7.91 -10.25 -31.44
C GLU A 18 7.61 -11.09 -30.19
N ALA A 19 8.36 -12.16 -29.95
CA ALA A 19 8.20 -13.01 -28.77
C ALA A 19 8.65 -12.29 -27.49
N ARG A 20 9.71 -11.47 -27.53
CA ARG A 20 10.11 -10.63 -26.38
C ARG A 20 9.03 -9.60 -26.05
N ARG A 21 8.45 -8.95 -27.07
CA ARG A 21 7.32 -8.01 -26.88
C ARG A 21 6.09 -8.71 -26.33
N LEU A 22 5.75 -9.90 -26.81
CA LEU A 22 4.64 -10.69 -26.28
C LEU A 22 4.84 -11.04 -24.79
N LEU A 23 6.04 -11.48 -24.40
CA LEU A 23 6.38 -11.69 -22.99
C LEU A 23 6.24 -10.41 -22.17
N LEU A 24 6.58 -9.24 -22.73
CA LEU A 24 6.38 -7.97 -22.05
C LEU A 24 4.90 -7.64 -21.86
N VAL A 25 4.05 -7.86 -22.86
CA VAL A 25 2.59 -7.68 -22.75
C VAL A 25 2.04 -8.57 -21.63
N ALA A 26 2.38 -9.86 -21.62
CA ALA A 26 1.99 -10.78 -20.57
C ALA A 26 2.55 -10.37 -19.19
N ALA A 27 3.76 -9.80 -19.14
CA ALA A 27 4.36 -9.39 -17.88
C ALA A 27 3.70 -8.12 -17.31
N ALA A 28 3.25 -7.21 -18.18
CA ALA A 28 2.57 -5.97 -17.81
C ALA A 28 1.13 -6.22 -17.32
N GLU A 29 0.45 -7.26 -17.77
CA GLU A 29 -0.90 -7.68 -17.34
C GLU A 29 -0.90 -9.11 -16.74
N PRO A 30 -0.64 -9.26 -15.43
CA PRO A 30 -0.41 -10.56 -14.79
C PRO A 30 -1.68 -11.38 -14.50
N VAL A 31 -2.89 -10.88 -14.77
CA VAL A 31 -4.13 -11.65 -14.55
C VAL A 31 -4.19 -12.88 -15.47
N GLY A 32 -3.48 -12.84 -16.60
CA GLY A 32 -3.40 -13.94 -17.56
C GLY A 32 -4.63 -14.05 -18.46
N ASP A 33 -5.31 -12.93 -18.69
CA ASP A 33 -6.46 -12.79 -19.59
C ASP A 33 -6.01 -12.96 -21.05
N VAL A 34 -6.28 -14.14 -21.62
CA VAL A 34 -5.84 -14.51 -22.98
C VAL A 34 -6.48 -13.58 -24.02
N PRO A 35 -7.81 -13.34 -24.04
CA PRO A 35 -8.40 -12.39 -24.99
C PRO A 35 -7.79 -10.99 -24.93
N LEU A 36 -7.55 -10.44 -23.72
CA LEU A 36 -6.93 -9.13 -23.59
C LEU A 36 -5.49 -9.11 -24.14
N LEU A 37 -4.71 -10.14 -23.82
CA LEU A 37 -3.34 -10.28 -24.32
C LEU A 37 -3.31 -10.30 -25.85
N LEU A 38 -4.18 -11.10 -26.49
CA LEU A 38 -4.23 -11.20 -27.94
C LEU A 38 -4.66 -9.87 -28.59
N ARG A 39 -5.67 -9.18 -28.06
CA ARG A 39 -6.07 -7.85 -28.56
C ARG A 39 -4.94 -6.83 -28.43
N ALA A 40 -4.22 -6.82 -27.30
CA ALA A 40 -3.08 -5.92 -27.12
C ALA A 40 -1.92 -6.27 -28.06
N ALA A 41 -1.66 -7.56 -28.29
CA ALA A 41 -0.64 -8.04 -29.21
C ALA A 41 -0.95 -7.64 -30.67
N GLU A 42 -2.21 -7.77 -31.09
CA GLU A 42 -2.69 -7.35 -32.41
C GLU A 42 -2.46 -5.84 -32.63
N ARG A 43 -2.80 -5.00 -31.64
CA ARG A 43 -2.54 -3.54 -31.70
C ARG A 43 -1.05 -3.19 -31.82
N LEU A 44 -0.18 -4.06 -31.31
CA LEU A 44 1.28 -3.89 -31.39
C LEU A 44 1.88 -4.52 -32.66
N GLY A 45 1.05 -5.08 -33.54
CA GLY A 45 1.49 -5.78 -34.75
C GLY A 45 2.26 -7.07 -34.47
N ILE A 46 2.06 -7.67 -33.29
CA ILE A 46 2.73 -8.93 -32.91
C ILE A 46 2.00 -10.09 -33.59
N ARG A 47 2.73 -10.84 -34.41
CA ARG A 47 2.17 -11.99 -35.13
C ARG A 47 1.87 -13.15 -34.19
N ALA A 48 0.87 -13.96 -34.57
CA ALA A 48 0.38 -15.05 -33.74
C ALA A 48 1.45 -16.11 -33.42
N ASP A 49 2.41 -16.36 -34.31
CA ASP A 49 3.51 -17.31 -34.10
C ASP A 49 4.52 -16.89 -33.03
N ALA A 50 4.49 -15.63 -32.57
CA ALA A 50 5.24 -15.18 -31.40
C ALA A 50 4.85 -15.95 -30.12
N THR A 51 3.60 -16.43 -30.02
CA THR A 51 3.13 -17.29 -28.93
C THR A 51 3.91 -18.61 -28.90
N VAL A 52 4.04 -19.27 -30.05
CA VAL A 52 4.75 -20.54 -30.21
C VAL A 52 6.23 -20.39 -29.85
N ALA A 53 6.88 -19.33 -30.30
CA ALA A 53 8.28 -19.06 -29.96
C ALA A 53 8.48 -18.85 -28.44
N ALA A 54 7.56 -18.14 -27.78
CA ALA A 54 7.62 -17.89 -26.34
C ALA A 54 7.36 -19.17 -25.51
N GLU A 55 6.45 -20.05 -25.96
CA GLU A 55 6.20 -21.35 -25.31
C GLU A 55 7.34 -22.34 -25.51
N ALA A 56 7.86 -22.44 -26.73
CA ALA A 56 8.98 -23.34 -27.06
C ALA A 56 10.22 -23.01 -26.22
N ALA A 57 10.40 -21.74 -25.86
CA ALA A 57 11.45 -21.30 -24.96
C ALA A 57 11.23 -21.72 -23.49
N GLY A 58 10.07 -22.28 -23.13
CA GLY A 58 9.73 -22.76 -21.78
C GLY A 58 9.72 -21.66 -20.73
N LEU A 59 9.25 -20.46 -21.10
CA LEU A 59 9.20 -19.28 -20.23
C LEU A 59 7.77 -18.94 -19.81
N ILE A 60 6.80 -19.23 -20.68
CA ILE A 60 5.38 -18.92 -20.53
C ILE A 60 4.55 -20.08 -21.06
N GLU A 61 3.32 -20.22 -20.56
CA GLU A 61 2.34 -21.22 -20.96
C GLU A 61 1.03 -20.52 -21.31
N PHE A 62 0.47 -20.82 -22.49
CA PHE A 62 -0.84 -20.35 -22.92
C PHE A 62 -1.86 -21.48 -22.76
N GLY A 63 -2.54 -21.49 -21.61
CA GLY A 63 -3.69 -22.36 -21.36
C GLY A 63 -4.99 -21.54 -21.28
N PRO A 64 -5.97 -21.95 -20.45
CA PRO A 64 -7.13 -21.13 -20.13
C PRO A 64 -6.77 -19.75 -19.56
N ARG A 65 -5.55 -19.63 -19.01
CA ARG A 65 -4.91 -18.38 -18.62
C ARG A 65 -3.45 -18.40 -19.05
N VAL A 66 -2.91 -17.23 -19.35
CA VAL A 66 -1.48 -17.05 -19.59
C VAL A 66 -0.74 -17.10 -18.25
N ARG A 67 0.29 -17.94 -18.15
CA ARG A 67 1.10 -18.06 -16.92
C ARG A 67 2.58 -18.11 -17.24
N PHE A 68 3.37 -17.37 -16.49
CA PHE A 68 4.81 -17.56 -16.50
C PHE A 68 5.17 -18.78 -15.67
N ARG A 69 6.12 -19.60 -16.16
CA ARG A 69 6.60 -20.77 -15.41
C ARG A 69 7.24 -20.42 -14.07
N HIS A 70 7.72 -19.20 -13.93
CA HIS A 70 8.31 -18.73 -12.68
C HIS A 70 8.08 -17.22 -12.49
N PRO A 71 7.76 -16.73 -11.27
CA PRO A 71 7.57 -15.29 -11.00
C PRO A 71 8.77 -14.42 -11.41
N LEU A 72 9.99 -14.95 -11.31
CA LEU A 72 11.21 -14.26 -11.76
C LEU A 72 11.28 -14.07 -13.28
N VAL A 73 10.69 -14.97 -14.09
CA VAL A 73 10.65 -14.80 -15.55
C VAL A 73 9.82 -13.57 -15.90
N ARG A 74 8.64 -13.45 -15.29
CA ARG A 74 7.79 -12.27 -15.45
C ARG A 74 8.54 -10.98 -15.10
N SER A 75 9.18 -10.99 -13.92
CA SER A 75 9.95 -9.84 -13.45
C SER A 75 11.10 -9.49 -14.40
N ALA A 76 11.82 -10.49 -14.92
CA ALA A 76 12.90 -10.29 -15.88
C ALA A 76 12.37 -9.76 -17.22
N ALA A 77 11.27 -10.31 -17.75
CA ALA A 77 10.65 -9.86 -19.00
C ALA A 77 10.20 -8.39 -18.90
N TYR A 78 9.57 -8.01 -17.80
CA TYR A 78 9.18 -6.62 -17.58
C TYR A 78 10.40 -5.69 -17.42
N ARG A 79 11.39 -6.06 -16.59
CA ARG A 79 12.55 -5.20 -16.27
C ARG A 79 13.59 -5.11 -17.39
N ALA A 80 13.66 -6.08 -18.30
CA ALA A 80 14.60 -6.05 -19.42
C ALA A 80 14.16 -5.08 -20.54
N ALA A 81 12.87 -4.79 -20.64
CA ALA A 81 12.33 -3.95 -21.71
C ALA A 81 12.72 -2.48 -21.53
N ASP A 82 12.98 -1.80 -22.65
CA ASP A 82 13.19 -0.36 -22.69
C ASP A 82 11.95 0.39 -22.15
N PRO A 83 12.10 1.47 -21.36
CA PRO A 83 10.97 2.23 -20.83
C PRO A 83 9.98 2.73 -21.89
N ALA A 84 10.43 3.09 -23.09
CA ALA A 84 9.56 3.51 -24.19
C ALA A 84 8.68 2.35 -24.68
N VAL A 85 9.26 1.15 -24.84
CA VAL A 85 8.52 -0.05 -25.23
C VAL A 85 7.53 -0.46 -24.14
N ARG A 86 7.88 -0.29 -22.85
CA ARG A 86 6.91 -0.52 -21.75
C ARG A 86 5.72 0.42 -21.84
N ARG A 87 5.95 1.70 -22.12
CA ARG A 87 4.87 2.69 -22.29
C ARG A 87 3.96 2.33 -23.46
N GLU A 88 4.54 1.89 -24.57
CA GLU A 88 3.79 1.43 -25.75
C GLU A 88 2.91 0.22 -25.41
N VAL A 89 3.46 -0.80 -24.73
CA VAL A 89 2.70 -1.97 -24.26
C VAL A 89 1.57 -1.57 -23.31
N HIS A 90 1.85 -0.69 -22.35
CA HIS A 90 0.81 -0.18 -21.45
C HIS A 90 -0.27 0.62 -22.19
N ARG A 91 0.09 1.38 -23.24
CA ARG A 91 -0.91 2.06 -24.08
C ARG A 91 -1.79 1.05 -24.81
N ALA A 92 -1.21 0.04 -25.44
CA ALA A 92 -1.95 -1.01 -26.13
C ALA A 92 -2.89 -1.78 -25.19
N LEU A 93 -2.43 -2.10 -23.97
CA LEU A 93 -3.26 -2.75 -22.95
C LEU A 93 -4.41 -1.86 -22.48
N ALA A 94 -4.16 -0.55 -22.28
CA ALA A 94 -5.21 0.39 -21.93
C ALA A 94 -6.30 0.50 -23.01
N GLU A 95 -5.90 0.52 -24.28
CA GLU A 95 -6.81 0.60 -25.43
C GLU A 95 -7.55 -0.70 -25.71
N ALA A 96 -6.96 -1.85 -25.37
CA ALA A 96 -7.58 -3.17 -25.51
C ALA A 96 -8.50 -3.56 -24.33
N THR A 97 -8.47 -2.78 -23.23
CA THR A 97 -9.30 -2.97 -22.04
C THR A 97 -10.64 -2.29 -22.20
N ASP A 98 -11.72 -3.05 -21.99
CA ASP A 98 -13.08 -2.52 -21.97
C ASP A 98 -13.27 -1.54 -20.79
N PRO A 99 -13.74 -0.30 -21.05
CA PRO A 99 -13.89 0.71 -20.00
C PRO A 99 -14.87 0.35 -18.89
N GLU A 100 -15.94 -0.40 -19.20
CA GLU A 100 -17.00 -0.75 -18.25
C GLU A 100 -16.64 -2.00 -17.45
N ALA A 101 -16.06 -3.00 -18.11
CA ALA A 101 -15.67 -4.26 -17.46
C ALA A 101 -14.36 -4.15 -16.67
N GLY A 102 -13.46 -3.23 -17.04
CA GLY A 102 -12.13 -3.11 -16.45
C GLY A 102 -11.63 -1.69 -16.20
N PRO A 103 -12.42 -0.78 -15.58
CA PRO A 103 -12.02 0.62 -15.40
C PRO A 103 -10.71 0.76 -14.62
N ASP A 104 -10.55 0.04 -13.50
CA ASP A 104 -9.34 0.06 -12.67
C ASP A 104 -8.10 -0.38 -13.45
N ARG A 105 -8.23 -1.44 -14.26
CA ARG A 105 -7.16 -2.00 -15.11
C ARG A 105 -6.78 -1.01 -16.22
N ARG A 106 -7.77 -0.41 -16.86
CA ARG A 106 -7.57 0.60 -17.91
C ARG A 106 -6.81 1.81 -17.37
N VAL A 107 -7.22 2.34 -16.22
CA VAL A 107 -6.55 3.48 -15.56
C VAL A 107 -5.11 3.13 -15.18
N TRP A 108 -4.87 1.94 -14.64
CA TRP A 108 -3.52 1.46 -14.33
C TRP A 108 -2.59 1.51 -15.54
N HIS A 109 -3.06 0.99 -16.67
CA HIS A 109 -2.28 0.96 -17.90
C HIS A 109 -2.10 2.35 -18.53
N ARG A 110 -3.14 3.21 -18.54
CA ARG A 110 -3.00 4.61 -18.96
C ARG A 110 -1.93 5.33 -18.13
N ALA A 111 -1.96 5.14 -16.81
CA ALA A 111 -0.99 5.74 -15.90
C ALA A 111 0.44 5.31 -16.19
N HIS A 112 0.68 4.04 -16.53
CA HIS A 112 2.01 3.57 -16.90
C HIS A 112 2.46 3.97 -18.32
N ALA A 113 1.52 4.33 -19.20
CA ALA A 113 1.81 4.86 -20.53
C ALA A 113 2.10 6.37 -20.55
N ALA A 114 1.73 7.10 -19.49
CA ALA A 114 1.91 8.54 -19.37
C ALA A 114 3.40 8.94 -19.40
N VAL A 115 3.73 9.99 -20.15
CA VAL A 115 5.08 10.54 -20.33
C VAL A 115 5.36 11.77 -19.48
N ALA A 116 4.32 12.40 -18.96
CA ALA A 116 4.38 13.59 -18.13
C ALA A 116 3.36 13.47 -16.97
N PRO A 117 3.51 14.27 -15.91
CA PRO A 117 2.47 14.43 -14.89
C PRO A 117 1.10 14.76 -15.50
N ASP A 118 0.04 14.22 -14.92
CA ASP A 118 -1.36 14.35 -15.34
C ASP A 118 -2.26 14.27 -14.11
N GLU A 119 -2.80 15.43 -13.71
CA GLU A 119 -3.65 15.56 -12.52
C GLU A 119 -4.98 14.79 -12.65
N ALA A 120 -5.58 14.77 -13.84
CA ALA A 120 -6.83 14.07 -14.05
C ALA A 120 -6.64 12.56 -13.90
N LEU A 121 -5.54 12.04 -14.45
CA LEU A 121 -5.17 10.64 -14.33
C LEU A 121 -4.76 10.26 -12.91
N ALA A 122 -4.10 11.15 -12.17
CA ALA A 122 -3.82 10.97 -10.75
C ALA A 122 -5.11 10.86 -9.92
N GLY A 123 -6.12 11.70 -10.19
CA GLY A 123 -7.43 11.61 -9.54
C GLY A 123 -8.25 10.37 -9.95
N GLU A 124 -8.10 9.86 -11.18
CA GLU A 124 -8.64 8.54 -11.56
C GLU A 124 -8.01 7.40 -10.74
N LEU A 125 -6.68 7.44 -10.51
CA LEU A 125 -5.96 6.45 -9.71
C LEU A 125 -6.37 6.49 -8.23
N GLU A 126 -6.56 7.66 -7.63
CA GLU A 126 -7.07 7.78 -6.25
C GLU A 126 -8.45 7.12 -6.09
N ARG A 127 -9.34 7.32 -7.06
CA ARG A 127 -10.66 6.65 -7.05
C ARG A 127 -10.52 5.13 -7.19
N SER A 128 -9.60 4.66 -8.03
CA SER A 128 -9.28 3.23 -8.13
C SER A 128 -8.70 2.67 -6.83
N ALA A 129 -7.90 3.46 -6.10
CA ALA A 129 -7.39 3.08 -4.80
C ALA A 129 -8.53 2.88 -3.78
N GLY A 130 -9.47 3.82 -3.70
CA GLY A 130 -10.63 3.69 -2.82
C GLY A 130 -11.51 2.48 -3.15
N ARG A 131 -11.71 2.18 -4.45
CA ARG A 131 -12.39 0.94 -4.87
C ARG A 131 -11.65 -0.33 -4.50
N ALA A 132 -10.32 -0.33 -4.62
CA ALA A 132 -9.48 -1.46 -4.23
C ALA A 132 -9.53 -1.70 -2.71
N GLU A 133 -9.42 -0.62 -1.92
CA GLU A 133 -9.50 -0.67 -0.46
C GLU A 133 -10.85 -1.20 0.03
N ALA A 134 -11.96 -0.72 -0.55
CA ALA A 134 -13.31 -1.19 -0.24
C ALA A 134 -13.50 -2.70 -0.46
N ARG A 135 -12.70 -3.33 -1.33
CA ARG A 135 -12.70 -4.78 -1.58
C ARG A 135 -11.58 -5.53 -0.82
N GLY A 136 -10.91 -4.88 0.13
CA GLY A 136 -9.80 -5.45 0.91
C GLY A 136 -8.45 -5.51 0.17
N GLY A 137 -8.34 -4.88 -0.99
CA GLY A 137 -7.15 -4.88 -1.84
C GLY A 137 -6.09 -3.86 -1.42
N LEU A 138 -5.57 -3.94 -0.20
CA LEU A 138 -4.63 -2.94 0.36
C LEU A 138 -3.38 -2.73 -0.49
N ALA A 139 -2.76 -3.82 -0.97
CA ALA A 139 -1.58 -3.72 -1.83
C ALA A 139 -1.88 -3.04 -3.18
N ALA A 140 -3.08 -3.25 -3.73
CA ALA A 140 -3.51 -2.60 -4.96
C ALA A 140 -3.81 -1.11 -4.72
N ALA A 141 -4.49 -0.78 -3.62
CA ALA A 141 -4.74 0.61 -3.22
C ALA A 141 -3.41 1.39 -3.05
N ALA A 142 -2.44 0.80 -2.35
CA ALA A 142 -1.12 1.37 -2.17
C ALA A 142 -0.38 1.58 -3.52
N ALA A 143 -0.49 0.63 -4.45
CA ALA A 143 0.11 0.74 -5.77
C ALA A 143 -0.52 1.88 -6.60
N PHE A 144 -1.85 2.03 -6.54
CA PHE A 144 -2.57 3.13 -7.19
C PHE A 144 -2.18 4.49 -6.62
N LEU A 145 -2.17 4.66 -5.29
CA LEU A 145 -1.80 5.91 -4.63
C LEU A 145 -0.35 6.31 -4.90
N ARG A 146 0.58 5.33 -4.92
CA ARG A 146 1.96 5.59 -5.33
C ARG A 146 2.03 6.14 -6.75
N ARG A 147 1.31 5.53 -7.70
CA ARG A 147 1.32 6.01 -9.09
C ARG A 147 0.62 7.36 -9.23
N ALA A 148 -0.43 7.63 -8.45
CA ALA A 148 -1.09 8.93 -8.39
C ALA A 148 -0.10 10.01 -7.94
N THR A 149 0.68 9.73 -6.90
CA THR A 149 1.75 10.61 -6.40
C THR A 149 2.74 10.96 -7.52
N GLU A 150 3.23 9.96 -8.25
CA GLU A 150 4.21 10.15 -9.35
C GLU A 150 3.66 10.98 -10.52
N LEU A 151 2.34 10.98 -10.74
CA LEU A 151 1.68 11.74 -11.80
C LEU A 151 1.17 13.11 -11.37
N THR A 152 1.32 13.49 -10.10
CA THR A 152 0.77 14.75 -9.59
C THR A 152 1.73 15.92 -9.82
N PRO A 153 1.35 16.95 -10.60
CA PRO A 153 2.21 18.10 -10.87
C PRO A 153 2.33 19.05 -9.66
N ASP A 154 1.22 19.36 -8.99
CA ASP A 154 1.21 20.29 -7.85
C ASP A 154 1.93 19.69 -6.63
N ALA A 155 2.82 20.47 -6.00
CA ALA A 155 3.66 19.97 -4.91
C ALA A 155 2.87 19.68 -3.62
N THR A 156 1.83 20.47 -3.34
CA THR A 156 0.99 20.32 -2.15
C THR A 156 0.12 19.08 -2.28
N VAL A 157 -0.59 18.94 -3.42
CA VAL A 157 -1.41 17.77 -3.72
C VAL A 157 -0.55 16.51 -3.80
N ARG A 158 0.65 16.59 -4.39
CA ARG A 158 1.59 15.47 -4.44
C ARG A 158 2.03 15.05 -3.04
N GLY A 159 2.28 16.01 -2.14
CA GLY A 159 2.62 15.73 -0.74
C GLY A 159 1.50 14.99 -0.01
N ALA A 160 0.26 15.42 -0.18
CA ALA A 160 -0.91 14.75 0.40
C ALA A 160 -1.09 13.33 -0.16
N ARG A 161 -0.97 13.14 -1.47
CA ARG A 161 -0.99 11.83 -2.13
C ARG A 161 0.13 10.91 -1.66
N ALA A 162 1.34 11.46 -1.50
CA ALA A 162 2.49 10.71 -1.00
C ALA A 162 2.26 10.24 0.45
N ALA A 163 1.66 11.08 1.30
CA ALA A 163 1.28 10.71 2.66
C ALA A 163 0.25 9.57 2.67
N ALA A 164 -0.81 9.68 1.85
CA ALA A 164 -1.81 8.61 1.71
C ALA A 164 -1.18 7.31 1.17
N ALA A 165 -0.31 7.40 0.16
CA ALA A 165 0.41 6.26 -0.39
C ALA A 165 1.34 5.60 0.65
N ALA A 166 2.01 6.40 1.50
CA ALA A 166 2.84 5.89 2.58
C ALA A 166 2.02 5.11 3.62
N GLN A 167 0.86 5.66 4.01
CA GLN A 167 -0.07 5.00 4.93
C GLN A 167 -0.55 3.66 4.36
N ALA A 168 -1.02 3.66 3.12
CA ALA A 168 -1.50 2.44 2.44
C ALA A 168 -0.39 1.39 2.25
N MET A 169 0.85 1.82 1.94
CA MET A 169 1.99 0.90 1.87
C MET A 169 2.30 0.26 3.22
N PHE A 170 2.23 1.02 4.31
CA PHE A 170 2.45 0.49 5.65
C PHE A 170 1.37 -0.54 6.01
N GLU A 171 0.11 -0.24 5.73
CA GLU A 171 -1.03 -1.14 5.97
C GLU A 171 -0.98 -2.40 5.10
N ALA A 172 -0.45 -2.30 3.88
CA ALA A 172 -0.16 -3.44 3.01
C ALA A 172 1.07 -4.26 3.45
N GLY A 173 1.68 -3.94 4.60
CA GLY A 173 2.84 -4.67 5.13
C GLY A 173 4.16 -4.35 4.44
N ALA A 174 4.26 -3.20 3.78
CA ALA A 174 5.44 -2.76 3.03
C ALA A 174 6.11 -1.53 3.69
N PRO A 175 6.76 -1.67 4.87
CA PRO A 175 7.31 -0.55 5.65
C PRO A 175 8.46 0.19 4.94
N ASN A 176 9.30 -0.52 4.17
CA ASN A 176 10.41 0.13 3.46
C ASN A 176 9.93 1.06 2.33
N PRO A 177 9.03 0.62 1.41
CA PRO A 177 8.37 1.53 0.47
C PRO A 177 7.62 2.68 1.14
N ALA A 178 6.96 2.43 2.28
CA ALA A 178 6.26 3.48 3.02
C ALA A 178 7.20 4.61 3.46
N LEU A 179 8.41 4.29 3.94
CA LEU A 179 9.42 5.30 4.32
C LEU A 179 9.84 6.20 3.14
N ALA A 180 10.00 5.62 1.95
CA ALA A 180 10.37 6.39 0.76
C ALA A 180 9.27 7.39 0.37
N LEU A 181 8.00 6.97 0.46
CA LEU A 181 6.85 7.84 0.20
C LEU A 181 6.65 8.89 1.28
N LEU A 182 6.92 8.55 2.54
CA LEU A 182 6.90 9.50 3.64
C LEU A 182 7.93 10.60 3.42
N ALA A 183 9.16 10.24 3.03
CA ALA A 183 10.19 11.22 2.68
C ALA A 183 9.76 12.10 1.49
N ALA A 184 9.09 11.53 0.48
CA ALA A 184 8.56 12.30 -0.64
C ALA A 184 7.45 13.29 -0.22
N ALA A 185 6.60 12.91 0.75
CA ALA A 185 5.58 13.79 1.31
C ALA A 185 6.20 15.01 2.01
N GLU A 186 7.32 14.81 2.72
CA GLU A 186 8.03 15.85 3.47
C GLU A 186 8.78 16.87 2.61
N LEU A 187 8.98 16.58 1.32
CA LEU A 187 9.53 17.55 0.37
C LEU A 187 8.50 18.61 -0.05
N GLY A 188 7.21 18.36 0.18
CA GLY A 188 6.13 19.31 -0.11
C GLY A 188 5.89 20.28 1.05
N PRO A 189 5.10 21.34 0.82
CA PRO A 189 4.61 22.18 1.91
C PRO A 189 3.69 21.35 2.82
N LEU A 190 3.98 21.38 4.12
CA LEU A 190 3.20 20.67 5.15
C LEU A 190 2.66 21.66 6.18
N ASP A 191 1.37 21.58 6.45
CA ASP A 191 0.81 22.14 7.67
C ASP A 191 1.25 21.33 8.91
N GLU A 192 1.04 21.90 10.11
CA GLU A 192 1.49 21.25 11.36
C GLU A 192 0.73 19.95 11.64
N ALA A 193 -0.54 19.85 11.25
CA ALA A 193 -1.34 18.65 11.46
C ALA A 193 -0.82 17.47 10.63
N LEU A 194 -0.58 17.68 9.34
CA LEU A 194 0.00 16.68 8.45
C LEU A 194 1.42 16.31 8.88
N ARG A 195 2.24 17.28 9.31
CA ARG A 195 3.57 17.02 9.89
C ARG A 195 3.49 16.09 11.10
N ALA A 196 2.52 16.31 11.99
CA ALA A 196 2.31 15.48 13.16
C ALA A 196 1.82 14.06 12.80
N ARG A 197 0.93 13.93 11.81
CA ARG A 197 0.47 12.62 11.29
C ARG A 197 1.61 11.84 10.61
N LEU A 198 2.47 12.50 9.83
CA LEU A 198 3.65 11.88 9.23
C LEU A 198 4.66 11.42 10.30
N ALA A 199 4.86 12.22 11.36
CA ALA A 199 5.69 11.80 12.50
C ALA A 199 5.14 10.53 13.17
N ARG A 200 3.82 10.45 13.38
CA ARG A 200 3.15 9.25 13.89
C ARG A 200 3.37 8.04 12.98
N LEU A 201 3.18 8.19 11.66
CA LEU A 201 3.40 7.11 10.71
C LEU A 201 4.86 6.64 10.72
N ARG A 202 5.83 7.55 10.73
CA ARG A 202 7.26 7.22 10.85
C ARG A 202 7.51 6.39 12.12
N ALA A 203 6.98 6.82 13.25
CA ALA A 203 7.15 6.12 14.52
C ALA A 203 6.54 4.70 14.49
N ARG A 204 5.35 4.53 13.90
CA ARG A 204 4.71 3.21 13.67
C ARG A 204 5.58 2.30 12.78
N ILE A 205 6.18 2.85 11.72
CA ILE A 205 7.06 2.08 10.84
C ILE A 205 8.32 1.62 11.58
N VAL A 206 8.94 2.49 12.39
CA VAL A 206 10.11 2.13 13.22
C VAL A 206 9.74 1.01 14.19
N PHE A 207 8.62 1.15 14.90
CA PHE A 207 8.12 0.12 15.81
C PHE A 207 7.91 -1.23 15.12
N ALA A 208 7.26 -1.24 13.95
CA ALA A 208 7.00 -2.46 13.19
C ALA A 208 8.29 -3.18 12.74
N ARG A 209 9.36 -2.44 12.45
CA ARG A 209 10.63 -3.00 11.95
C ARG A 209 11.54 -3.55 13.04
N ARG A 210 11.68 -2.83 14.16
CA ARG A 210 12.68 -3.16 15.20
C ARG A 210 12.06 -3.74 16.47
N ARG A 211 10.79 -3.42 16.76
CA ARG A 211 10.05 -3.84 17.97
C ARG A 211 10.82 -3.57 19.28
N ASP A 212 11.67 -2.55 19.29
CA ASP A 212 12.51 -2.16 20.42
C ASP A 212 12.01 -0.84 21.05
N GLY A 213 12.59 -0.47 22.18
CA GLY A 213 12.21 0.73 22.95
C GLY A 213 12.45 2.06 22.22
N GLU A 214 13.24 2.08 21.12
CA GLU A 214 13.56 3.30 20.36
C GLU A 214 12.33 3.94 19.71
N ALA A 215 11.28 3.16 19.42
CA ALA A 215 10.06 3.67 18.82
C ALA A 215 9.18 4.44 19.81
N LEU A 216 9.27 4.14 21.11
CA LEU A 216 8.37 4.70 22.12
C LEU A 216 8.51 6.23 22.27
N PRO A 217 9.72 6.80 22.39
CA PRO A 217 9.89 8.26 22.39
C PRO A 217 9.32 8.95 21.14
N LEU A 218 9.46 8.31 19.96
CA LEU A 218 8.92 8.85 18.70
C LEU A 218 7.38 8.84 18.69
N LEU A 219 6.76 7.78 19.23
CA LEU A 219 5.31 7.69 19.34
C LEU A 219 4.75 8.73 20.31
N LEU A 220 5.42 8.97 21.45
CA LEU A 220 5.02 9.99 22.43
C LEU A 220 5.18 11.41 21.88
N ASP A 221 6.29 11.71 21.20
CA ASP A 221 6.48 12.99 20.54
C ASP A 221 5.38 13.26 19.50
N ALA A 222 5.08 12.26 18.66
CA ALA A 222 4.00 12.36 17.68
C ALA A 222 2.62 12.59 18.34
N ALA A 223 2.30 11.87 19.42
CA ALA A 223 1.06 12.03 20.17
C ALA A 223 0.94 13.44 20.79
N GLY A 224 2.04 13.96 21.36
CA GLY A 224 2.10 15.32 21.89
C GLY A 224 1.91 16.38 20.82
N ARG A 225 2.52 16.22 19.63
CA ARG A 225 2.32 17.12 18.48
C ARG A 225 0.86 17.14 18.03
N LEU A 226 0.25 15.97 17.84
CA LEU A 226 -1.16 15.84 17.46
C LEU A 226 -2.10 16.47 18.50
N THR A 227 -1.77 16.35 19.78
CA THR A 227 -2.54 16.99 20.87
C THR A 227 -2.49 18.51 20.79
N ARG A 228 -1.31 19.10 20.56
CA ARG A 228 -1.14 20.57 20.47
C ARG A 228 -1.92 21.20 19.32
N VAL A 229 -2.06 20.48 18.20
CA VAL A 229 -2.83 20.94 17.04
C VAL A 229 -4.31 20.54 17.09
N GLY A 230 -4.75 19.86 18.16
CA GLY A 230 -6.14 19.41 18.30
C GLY A 230 -6.57 18.34 17.30
N ASP A 231 -5.63 17.54 16.79
CA ASP A 231 -5.93 16.51 15.79
C ASP A 231 -6.59 15.27 16.43
N GLY A 232 -7.66 14.77 15.80
CA GLY A 232 -8.42 13.61 16.27
C GLY A 232 -7.65 12.28 16.26
N GLU A 233 -6.46 12.24 15.64
CA GLU A 233 -5.53 11.12 15.70
C GLU A 233 -4.66 11.08 16.96
N ALA A 234 -4.64 12.14 17.79
CA ALA A 234 -3.84 12.19 19.01
C ALA A 234 -4.09 10.98 19.93
N ARG A 235 -5.37 10.61 20.11
CA ARG A 235 -5.78 9.44 20.90
C ARG A 235 -5.20 8.15 20.33
N ALA A 236 -5.27 7.98 19.01
CA ALA A 236 -4.75 6.79 18.36
C ALA A 236 -3.21 6.73 18.44
N ALA A 237 -2.51 7.86 18.43
CA ALA A 237 -1.06 7.93 18.66
C ALA A 237 -0.68 7.54 20.10
N TYR A 238 -1.44 7.99 21.11
CA TYR A 238 -1.25 7.53 22.50
C TYR A 238 -1.53 6.04 22.66
N LEU A 239 -2.52 5.51 21.93
CA LEU A 239 -2.78 4.07 21.91
C LEU A 239 -1.60 3.29 21.32
N ASP A 240 -1.01 3.79 20.23
CA ASP A 240 0.23 3.23 19.65
C ASP A 240 1.37 3.24 20.70
N ALA A 241 1.53 4.34 21.45
CA ALA A 241 2.56 4.49 22.49
C ALA A 241 2.35 3.53 23.67
N ILE A 242 1.13 3.39 24.20
CA ILE A 242 0.81 2.42 25.25
C ILE A 242 1.05 0.99 24.74
N GLY A 243 0.63 0.67 23.51
CA GLY A 243 0.89 -0.64 22.91
C GLY A 243 2.38 -0.97 22.81
N ALA A 244 3.20 0.00 22.40
CA ALA A 244 4.66 -0.14 22.38
C ALA A 244 5.25 -0.31 23.79
N ALA A 245 4.78 0.46 24.77
CA ALA A 245 5.21 0.36 26.17
C ALA A 245 4.86 -1.01 26.78
N VAL A 246 3.67 -1.54 26.53
CA VAL A 246 3.28 -2.90 26.98
C VAL A 246 4.15 -3.97 26.34
N PHE A 247 4.48 -3.83 25.05
CA PHE A 247 5.35 -4.76 24.34
C PHE A 247 6.78 -4.73 24.89
N ALA A 248 7.34 -3.54 25.07
CA ALA A 248 8.72 -3.33 25.49
C ALA A 248 8.93 -3.45 27.01
N GLY A 249 7.91 -3.22 27.83
CA GLY A 249 7.96 -3.24 29.30
C GLY A 249 8.22 -4.62 29.92
N ARG A 250 8.29 -5.68 29.09
CA ARG A 250 8.83 -6.98 29.51
C ARG A 250 10.36 -7.04 29.48
N MET A 251 11.00 -6.07 28.84
CA MET A 251 12.44 -6.05 28.55
C MET A 251 13.15 -4.80 29.11
N TYR A 252 12.42 -3.72 29.42
CA TYR A 252 12.95 -2.43 29.88
C TYR A 252 12.07 -1.83 30.99
N ASP A 253 12.67 -0.99 31.84
CA ASP A 253 11.94 -0.18 32.83
C ASP A 253 11.30 1.03 32.13
N ILE A 254 10.01 0.91 31.82
CA ILE A 254 9.25 1.91 31.07
C ILE A 254 8.24 2.57 32.00
N PRO A 255 8.17 3.93 32.04
CA PRO A 255 7.22 4.66 32.88
C PRO A 255 5.80 4.60 32.28
N ILE A 256 5.20 3.41 32.23
CA ILE A 256 3.89 3.17 31.58
C ILE A 256 2.75 3.96 32.24
N ARG A 257 2.87 4.23 33.54
CA ARG A 257 1.93 5.09 34.26
C ARG A 257 1.96 6.52 33.73
N GLU A 258 3.13 7.13 33.57
CA GLU A 258 3.28 8.50 33.05
C GLU A 258 2.75 8.60 31.62
N ILE A 259 2.99 7.56 30.80
CA ILE A 259 2.45 7.48 29.44
C ILE A 259 0.92 7.44 29.45
N ALA A 260 0.33 6.66 30.36
CA ALA A 260 -1.11 6.58 30.53
C ALA A 260 -1.72 7.90 31.07
N GLU A 261 -1.04 8.59 31.98
CA GLU A 261 -1.42 9.93 32.44
C GLU A 261 -1.38 10.95 31.29
N ALA A 262 -0.32 10.92 30.47
CA ALA A 262 -0.24 11.76 29.27
C ALA A 262 -1.40 11.46 28.30
N ALA A 263 -1.74 10.18 28.10
CA ALA A 263 -2.85 9.78 27.23
C ALA A 263 -4.22 10.32 27.70
N ARG A 264 -4.42 10.55 29.00
CA ARG A 264 -5.64 11.17 29.55
C ARG A 264 -5.77 12.65 29.21
N SER A 265 -4.66 13.32 28.86
CA SER A 265 -4.66 14.72 28.41
C SER A 265 -4.97 14.89 26.91
N ALA A 266 -5.12 13.78 26.17
CA ALA A 266 -5.51 13.82 24.77
C ALA A 266 -6.91 14.45 24.60
N PRO A 267 -7.20 15.08 23.43
CA PRO A 267 -8.51 15.63 23.13
C PRO A 267 -9.64 14.60 23.34
N CYS A 268 -10.84 15.11 23.62
CA CYS A 268 -12.03 14.28 23.79
C CYS A 268 -12.26 13.39 22.57
N ALA A 269 -12.75 12.17 22.82
CA ALA A 269 -13.14 11.28 21.75
C ALA A 269 -14.29 11.90 20.93
N PRO A 270 -14.38 11.60 19.62
CA PRO A 270 -15.56 11.95 18.83
C PRO A 270 -16.83 11.30 19.43
N SER A 271 -17.99 11.85 19.10
CA SER A 271 -19.29 11.29 19.49
C SER A 271 -20.03 10.76 18.25
N PRO A 272 -20.31 9.44 18.16
CA PRO A 272 -19.95 8.39 19.12
C PRO A 272 -18.45 8.02 19.10
N PRO A 273 -17.90 7.46 20.20
CA PRO A 273 -16.48 7.09 20.27
C PRO A 273 -16.17 5.89 19.38
N ARG A 274 -14.96 5.85 18.80
CA ARG A 274 -14.49 4.68 18.04
C ARG A 274 -14.03 3.58 19.01
N PRO A 275 -14.01 2.30 18.60
CA PRO A 275 -13.47 1.21 19.43
C PRO A 275 -12.05 1.49 19.96
N ALA A 276 -11.20 2.14 19.15
CA ALA A 276 -9.86 2.54 19.57
C ALA A 276 -9.86 3.59 20.69
N ASP A 277 -10.83 4.51 20.69
CA ASP A 277 -10.94 5.55 21.73
C ASP A 277 -11.36 4.96 23.07
N LEU A 278 -12.25 3.94 23.05
CA LEU A 278 -12.66 3.16 24.21
C LEU A 278 -11.52 2.32 24.76
N LEU A 279 -10.75 1.66 23.87
CA LEU A 279 -9.60 0.88 24.26
C LEU A 279 -8.52 1.75 24.92
N LEU A 280 -8.24 2.92 24.36
CA LEU A 280 -7.32 3.88 24.96
C LEU A 280 -7.78 4.29 26.36
N HIS A 281 -9.07 4.61 26.52
CA HIS A 281 -9.62 5.01 27.81
C HIS A 281 -9.45 3.90 28.85
N GLY A 282 -9.85 2.67 28.51
CA GLY A 282 -9.71 1.54 29.44
C GLY A 282 -8.27 1.20 29.80
N LEU A 283 -7.33 1.27 28.85
CA LEU A 283 -5.92 1.05 29.12
C LEU A 283 -5.32 2.18 29.97
N ALA A 284 -5.66 3.43 29.69
CA ALA A 284 -5.20 4.56 30.48
C ALA A 284 -5.71 4.47 31.93
N THR A 285 -6.99 4.12 32.13
CA THR A 285 -7.54 3.84 33.46
C THR A 285 -6.83 2.66 34.12
N TRP A 286 -6.59 1.57 33.41
CA TRP A 286 -5.87 0.41 33.96
C TRP A 286 -4.52 0.79 34.54
N PHE A 287 -3.70 1.54 33.79
CA PHE A 287 -2.33 1.87 34.19
C PHE A 287 -2.23 3.03 35.18
N THR A 288 -3.30 3.82 35.37
CA THR A 288 -3.31 4.94 36.32
C THR A 288 -4.09 4.66 37.61
N GLU A 289 -5.21 3.94 37.51
CA GLU A 289 -6.16 3.69 38.60
C GLU A 289 -6.21 2.21 39.01
N GLY A 290 -5.63 1.31 38.21
CA GLY A 290 -5.51 -0.11 38.52
C GLY A 290 -6.42 -1.01 37.68
N CYS A 291 -6.19 -2.32 37.77
CA CYS A 291 -6.87 -3.30 36.93
C CYS A 291 -8.37 -3.43 37.23
N THR A 292 -8.80 -3.15 38.46
CA THR A 292 -10.20 -3.21 38.89
C THR A 292 -11.06 -2.19 38.16
N GLU A 293 -10.54 -0.97 37.98
CA GLU A 293 -11.23 0.12 37.26
C GLU A 293 -11.08 0.00 35.74
N GLY A 294 -9.89 -0.41 35.26
CA GLY A 294 -9.60 -0.47 33.83
C GLY A 294 -10.18 -1.69 33.10
N ALA A 295 -10.18 -2.88 33.71
CA ALA A 295 -10.59 -4.11 33.03
C ALA A 295 -12.06 -4.11 32.53
N PRO A 296 -13.03 -3.57 33.28
CA PRO A 296 -14.42 -3.42 32.81
C PRO A 296 -14.55 -2.56 31.55
N LEU A 297 -13.63 -1.61 31.32
CA LEU A 297 -13.63 -0.70 30.16
C LEU A 297 -12.95 -1.32 28.93
N VAL A 298 -11.90 -2.12 29.14
CA VAL A 298 -11.13 -2.75 28.04
C VAL A 298 -11.92 -3.88 27.38
N LYS A 299 -12.62 -4.72 28.16
CA LYS A 299 -13.28 -5.92 27.64
C LYS A 299 -14.35 -5.63 26.57
N PRO A 300 -15.27 -4.65 26.74
CA PRO A 300 -16.23 -4.29 25.71
C PRO A 300 -15.56 -3.78 24.42
N ALA A 301 -14.51 -2.96 24.54
CA ALA A 301 -13.77 -2.45 23.38
C ALA A 301 -13.15 -3.58 22.55
N LEU A 302 -12.56 -4.58 23.20
CA LEU A 302 -12.01 -5.76 22.52
C LEU A 302 -13.09 -6.61 21.83
N LEU A 303 -14.28 -6.72 22.42
CA LEU A 303 -15.40 -7.43 21.81
C LEU A 303 -15.90 -6.72 20.55
N GLU A 304 -15.94 -5.39 20.54
CA GLU A 304 -16.28 -4.60 19.35
C GLU A 304 -15.26 -4.80 18.23
N PHE A 305 -13.96 -4.75 18.53
CA PHE A 305 -12.92 -5.07 17.55
C PHE A 305 -13.09 -6.48 16.94
N ARG A 306 -13.44 -7.46 17.77
CA ARG A 306 -13.68 -8.84 17.29
C ARG A 306 -14.90 -8.94 16.38
N ARG A 307 -15.98 -8.21 16.67
CA ARG A 307 -17.18 -8.15 15.81
C ARG A 307 -16.87 -7.49 14.46
N ALA A 308 -16.11 -6.39 14.48
CA ALA A 308 -15.67 -5.70 13.27
C ALA A 308 -14.76 -6.59 12.40
N ALA A 309 -13.84 -7.34 13.01
CA ALA A 309 -12.97 -8.27 12.28
C ALA A 309 -13.73 -9.48 11.71
N GLY A 310 -14.80 -9.95 12.37
CA GLY A 310 -15.63 -11.07 11.88
C GLY A 310 -16.53 -10.70 10.68
N THR A 311 -16.98 -9.45 10.61
CA THR A 311 -17.84 -8.95 9.52
C THR A 311 -17.05 -8.68 8.24
N SER A 312 -15.77 -8.28 8.32
CA SER A 312 -14.89 -8.12 7.15
C SER A 312 -14.59 -9.44 6.43
N THR A 313 -14.56 -10.57 7.14
CA THR A 313 -14.27 -11.89 6.54
C THR A 313 -15.48 -12.51 5.85
N SER A 314 -16.70 -12.10 6.25
CA SER A 314 -17.96 -12.63 5.69
C SER A 314 -18.33 -12.01 4.34
N CYS A 315 -17.77 -10.84 3.97
CA CYS A 315 -18.02 -10.22 2.66
C CYS A 315 -17.10 -10.73 1.53
N ALA A 316 -16.10 -11.56 1.82
CA ALA A 316 -15.17 -12.10 0.82
C ALA A 316 -15.65 -13.42 0.16
N GLY A 317 -16.90 -13.85 0.41
CA GLY A 317 -17.42 -15.16 0.03
C GLY A 317 -18.61 -15.20 -0.93
N CYS A 318 -19.07 -14.07 -1.47
CA CYS A 318 -20.14 -14.04 -2.48
C CYS A 318 -19.82 -13.02 -3.57
N GLY A 319 -19.45 -13.49 -4.77
CA GLY A 319 -19.19 -12.69 -5.96
C GLY A 319 -18.29 -13.41 -6.94
#